data_AF-A0A2E4HLC3-F1
#
_entry.id   AF-A0A2E4HLC3-F1
#
_cell.length_a   1.000
_cell.length_b   1.000
_cell.length_c   1.000
_cell.angle_alpha   90.00
_cell.angle_beta   90.00
_cell.angle_gamma   90.00
#
_symmetry.space_group_name_H-M   'P 1'
#
loop_
_entity.id
_entity.type
_entity.pdbx_description
1 polymer ?
#
loop_
_entity_poly.entity_id
_entity_poly.type
_entity_poly.pdbx_seq_one_letter_code
_entity_poly.pdbx_strand_id
1 'polypeptide(L)'
;MKGIYNGKDYFELEALVESWSEDRGILDKATPMAQALKTLEETTELCVAVNSEDRIEIIDSIGDILVTLIIQCQLQDLKIEQCLESAYKVIAKRKGKMINGQFVKEESLPEGMVAGDDIPDDYRMD
;
A
#
# COMPACT_ATOMS: atom_id res chain seq x y z
N MET A 1 6.17 -34.51 8.12
CA MET A 1 5.33 -34.05 6.99
C MET A 1 4.80 -32.66 7.29
N LYS A 2 5.37 -31.64 6.65
CA LYS A 2 4.66 -30.38 6.37
C LYS A 2 4.71 -30.27 4.84
N GLY A 3 3.55 -30.45 4.22
CA GLY A 3 3.41 -30.51 2.78
C GLY A 3 3.97 -29.25 2.12
N ILE A 4 4.55 -29.45 0.94
CA ILE A 4 4.98 -28.42 0.02
C ILE A 4 3.79 -27.50 -0.21
N TYR A 5 3.83 -26.27 0.32
CA TYR A 5 2.91 -25.22 -0.10
C TYR A 5 3.32 -24.88 -1.53
N ASN A 6 2.57 -25.42 -2.50
CA ASN A 6 2.78 -25.22 -3.93
C ASN A 6 2.07 -23.92 -4.37
N GLY A 7 2.29 -22.85 -3.60
CA GLY A 7 1.76 -21.51 -3.88
C GLY A 7 2.68 -20.74 -4.81
N LYS A 8 2.11 -19.82 -5.59
CA LYS A 8 2.89 -18.92 -6.44
C LYS A 8 3.70 -17.96 -5.57
N ASP A 9 4.93 -17.66 -5.96
CA ASP A 9 5.69 -16.57 -5.35
C ASP A 9 5.18 -15.19 -5.82
N TYR A 10 5.74 -14.12 -5.26
CA TYR A 10 5.33 -12.76 -5.59
C TYR A 10 5.53 -12.42 -7.08
N PHE A 11 6.67 -12.80 -7.65
CA PHE A 11 6.99 -12.50 -9.06
C PHE A 11 6.05 -13.26 -10.01
N GLU A 12 5.72 -14.51 -9.66
CA GLU A 12 4.72 -15.29 -10.40
C GLU A 12 3.33 -14.66 -10.33
N LEU A 13 2.94 -14.09 -9.18
CA LEU A 13 1.66 -13.40 -9.03
C LEU A 13 1.64 -12.07 -9.79
N GLU A 14 2.70 -11.28 -9.69
CA GLU A 14 2.86 -10.01 -10.42
C GLU A 14 2.73 -10.24 -11.92
N ALA A 15 3.49 -11.18 -12.49
CA ALA A 15 3.44 -11.51 -13.91
C ALA A 15 2.04 -11.97 -14.38
N LEU A 16 1.27 -12.64 -13.51
CA LEU A 16 -0.10 -13.04 -13.82
C LEU A 16 -1.07 -11.86 -13.82
N VAL A 17 -0.89 -10.88 -12.92
CA VAL A 17 -1.67 -9.65 -12.93
C VAL A 17 -1.37 -8.84 -14.18
N GLU A 18 -0.10 -8.72 -14.54
CA GLU A 18 0.34 -8.04 -15.77
C GLU A 18 -0.28 -8.67 -17.01
N SER A 19 -0.20 -10.00 -17.13
CA SER A 19 -0.79 -10.74 -18.25
C SER A 19 -2.32 -10.60 -18.28
N TRP A 20 -2.98 -10.67 -17.12
CA TRP A 20 -4.42 -10.53 -17.01
C TRP A 20 -4.90 -9.15 -17.47
N SER A 21 -4.15 -8.08 -17.17
CA SER A 21 -4.53 -6.72 -17.56
C SER A 21 -4.42 -6.50 -19.08
N GLU A 22 -3.38 -7.07 -19.69
CA GLU A 22 -3.15 -7.10 -21.14
C GLU A 22 -4.26 -7.88 -21.86
N ASP A 23 -4.56 -9.09 -21.40
CA ASP A 23 -5.58 -9.97 -21.98
C ASP A 23 -6.99 -9.34 -21.96
N ARG A 24 -7.25 -8.44 -21.00
CA ARG A 24 -8.51 -7.70 -20.87
C ARG A 24 -8.54 -6.42 -21.70
N GLY A 25 -7.43 -6.04 -22.33
CA GLY A 25 -7.28 -4.79 -23.06
C GLY A 25 -7.41 -3.57 -22.15
N ILE A 26 -7.01 -3.69 -20.88
CA ILE A 26 -7.01 -2.56 -19.93
C ILE A 26 -6.02 -1.51 -20.39
N LEU A 27 -4.81 -1.94 -20.80
CA LEU A 27 -3.75 -1.01 -21.23
C LEU A 27 -4.14 -0.19 -22.46
N ASP A 28 -5.04 -0.71 -23.31
CA ASP A 28 -5.51 -0.02 -24.51
C ASP A 28 -6.65 0.97 -24.25
N LYS A 29 -7.43 0.76 -23.18
CA LYS A 29 -8.73 1.43 -22.97
C LYS A 29 -8.78 2.29 -21.71
N ALA A 30 -8.06 1.89 -20.67
CA ALA A 30 -8.02 2.63 -19.42
C ALA A 30 -7.14 3.86 -19.55
N THR A 31 -7.44 4.88 -18.75
CA THR A 31 -6.55 6.03 -18.56
C THR A 31 -5.81 5.87 -17.23
N PRO A 32 -4.58 6.39 -17.09
CA PRO A 32 -3.87 6.39 -15.82
C PRO A 32 -4.68 7.01 -14.67
N MET A 33 -5.52 8.01 -14.96
CA MET A 33 -6.38 8.62 -13.94
C MET A 33 -7.53 7.70 -13.54
N ALA A 34 -8.19 7.03 -14.49
CA ALA A 34 -9.26 6.08 -14.16
C ALA A 34 -8.74 4.93 -13.29
N GLN A 35 -7.52 4.44 -13.56
CA GLN A 35 -6.89 3.41 -12.75
C GLN A 35 -6.49 3.92 -11.35
N ALA A 36 -6.02 5.17 -11.24
CA ALA A 36 -5.74 5.79 -9.95
C ALA A 36 -7.02 5.95 -9.11
N LEU A 37 -8.15 6.28 -9.74
CA LEU A 37 -9.46 6.32 -9.08
C LEU A 37 -9.91 4.94 -8.61
N LYS A 38 -9.65 3.88 -9.39
CA LYS A 38 -9.92 2.50 -8.95
C LYS A 38 -9.07 2.12 -7.74
N THR A 39 -7.79 2.50 -7.71
CA THR A 39 -6.93 2.29 -6.53
C THR A 39 -7.45 3.02 -5.28
N LEU A 40 -8.01 4.22 -5.45
CA LEU A 40 -8.66 4.94 -4.36
C LEU A 40 -9.89 4.19 -3.84
N GLU A 41 -10.72 3.65 -4.72
CA GLU A 41 -11.87 2.80 -4.38
C GLU A 41 -11.46 1.63 -3.48
N GLU A 42 -10.45 0.84 -3.89
CA GLU A 42 -9.96 -0.30 -3.08
C GLU A 42 -9.42 0.13 -1.71
N THR A 43 -8.80 1.32 -1.64
CA THR A 43 -8.35 1.90 -0.38
C THR A 43 -9.52 2.27 0.53
N THR A 44 -10.63 2.76 -0.03
CA THR A 44 -11.83 3.04 0.77
C THR A 44 -12.49 1.77 1.27
N GLU A 45 -12.49 0.69 0.48
CA GLU A 45 -12.99 -0.63 0.90
C GLU A 45 -12.14 -1.19 2.05
N LEU A 46 -10.81 -1.07 1.96
CA LEU A 46 -9.92 -1.44 3.06
C LEU A 46 -10.24 -0.66 4.35
N CYS A 47 -10.47 0.65 4.26
CA CYS A 47 -10.84 1.45 5.44
C CYS A 47 -12.15 0.97 6.06
N VAL A 48 -13.16 0.65 5.24
CA VAL A 48 -14.44 0.10 5.70
C VAL A 48 -14.25 -1.25 6.38
N ALA A 49 -13.48 -2.15 5.75
CA ALA A 49 -13.20 -3.50 6.25
C ALA A 49 -12.44 -3.48 7.58
N VAL A 50 -11.46 -2.58 7.74
CA VAL A 50 -10.74 -2.38 9.00
C VAL A 50 -11.69 -1.87 10.09
N ASN A 51 -12.54 -0.89 9.78
CA ASN A 51 -13.49 -0.34 10.74
C ASN A 51 -14.56 -1.36 11.17
N SER A 52 -14.90 -2.33 10.32
CA SER A 52 -15.84 -3.42 10.64
C SER A 52 -15.18 -4.67 11.23
N GLU A 53 -13.85 -4.67 11.39
CA GLU A 53 -13.05 -5.85 11.78
C GLU A 53 -13.25 -7.07 10.85
N ASP A 54 -13.61 -6.85 9.58
CA ASP A 54 -13.86 -7.90 8.60
C ASP A 54 -12.54 -8.44 8.03
N ARG A 55 -12.04 -9.52 8.62
CA ARG A 55 -10.77 -10.13 8.23
C ARG A 55 -10.75 -10.70 6.82
N ILE A 56 -11.89 -11.11 6.28
CA ILE A 56 -11.95 -11.66 4.92
C ILE A 56 -11.82 -10.51 3.94
N GLU A 57 -12.61 -9.45 4.15
CA GLU A 57 -12.58 -8.27 3.30
C GLU A 57 -11.24 -7.53 3.38
N ILE A 58 -10.60 -7.46 4.56
CA ILE A 58 -9.25 -6.89 4.70
C ILE A 58 -8.24 -7.62 3.80
N ILE A 59 -8.32 -8.95 3.69
CA ILE A 59 -7.41 -9.73 2.84
C ILE A 59 -7.66 -9.40 1.36
N ASP A 60 -8.94 -9.30 0.99
CA ASP A 60 -9.38 -9.01 -0.38
C ASP A 60 -8.95 -7.60 -0.82
N SER A 61 -9.33 -6.56 -0.06
CA SER A 61 -9.01 -5.17 -0.40
C SER A 61 -7.51 -4.89 -0.41
N ILE A 62 -6.70 -5.54 0.45
CA ILE A 62 -5.22 -5.44 0.37
C ILE A 62 -4.70 -6.04 -0.95
N GLY A 63 -5.26 -7.19 -1.35
CA GLY A 63 -4.94 -7.83 -2.62
C GLY A 63 -5.30 -6.95 -3.81
N ASP A 64 -6.50 -6.37 -3.80
CA ASP A 64 -7.00 -5.53 -4.88
C ASP A 64 -6.23 -4.21 -4.99
N ILE A 65 -5.83 -3.58 -3.88
CA ILE A 65 -4.90 -2.43 -3.91
C ILE A 65 -3.59 -2.82 -4.63
N LEU A 66 -3.05 -4.00 -4.35
CA LEU A 66 -1.83 -4.49 -5.01
C LEU A 66 -2.06 -4.69 -6.51
N VAL A 67 -3.17 -5.31 -6.90
CA VAL A 67 -3.56 -5.49 -8.30
C VAL A 67 -3.67 -4.15 -9.01
N THR A 68 -4.37 -3.18 -8.42
CA THR A 68 -4.59 -1.88 -9.06
C THR A 68 -3.30 -1.08 -9.18
N LEU A 69 -2.38 -1.19 -8.21
CA LEU A 69 -1.05 -0.56 -8.27
C LEU A 69 -0.13 -1.19 -9.32
N ILE A 70 -0.16 -2.53 -9.50
CA ILE A 70 0.61 -3.20 -10.56
C ILE A 70 0.13 -2.70 -11.94
N ILE A 71 -1.19 -2.66 -12.16
CA ILE A 71 -1.77 -2.18 -13.42
C ILE A 71 -1.48 -0.68 -13.63
N GLN A 72 -1.52 0.12 -12.55
CA GLN A 72 -1.14 1.54 -12.61
C GLN A 72 0.32 1.70 -13.10
N CYS A 73 1.23 0.84 -12.63
CA CYS A 73 2.61 0.83 -13.08
C CYS A 73 2.72 0.49 -14.58
N GLN A 74 2.00 -0.54 -15.06
CA GLN A 74 1.99 -0.88 -16.49
C GLN A 74 1.49 0.27 -17.37
N LEU A 75 0.42 0.97 -16.96
CA LEU A 75 -0.11 2.14 -17.69
C LEU A 75 0.87 3.32 -17.80
N GLN A 76 1.91 3.33 -16.96
CA GLN A 76 2.89 4.41 -16.87
C GLN A 76 4.31 3.96 -17.25
N ASP A 77 4.47 2.75 -17.79
CA ASP A 77 5.77 2.16 -18.14
C ASP A 77 6.73 2.12 -16.93
N LEU A 78 6.19 1.73 -15.77
CA LEU A 78 6.91 1.57 -14.52
C LEU A 78 6.90 0.11 -14.06
N LYS A 79 7.91 -0.24 -13.26
CA LYS A 79 7.94 -1.50 -12.51
C LYS A 79 7.63 -1.26 -11.04
N ILE A 80 6.76 -2.08 -10.46
CA ILE A 80 6.35 -1.88 -9.06
C ILE A 80 7.51 -2.05 -8.10
N GLU A 81 8.49 -2.91 -8.41
CA GLU A 81 9.67 -3.11 -7.57
C GLU A 81 10.59 -1.89 -7.59
N GLN A 82 10.65 -1.15 -8.70
CA GLN A 82 11.38 0.12 -8.75
C GLN A 82 10.70 1.19 -7.89
N CYS A 83 9.36 1.25 -7.92
CA CYS A 83 8.56 2.13 -7.06
C CYS A 83 8.80 1.79 -5.58
N LEU A 84 8.75 0.49 -5.23
CA LEU A 84 8.98 0.01 -3.87
C LEU A 84 10.42 0.24 -3.41
N GLU A 85 11.42 -0.02 -4.25
CA GLU A 85 12.82 0.21 -3.92
C GLU A 85 13.09 1.70 -3.65
N SER A 86 12.51 2.58 -4.47
CA SER A 86 12.58 4.03 -4.28
C SER A 86 12.00 4.45 -2.92
N ALA A 87 10.80 3.96 -2.59
CA ALA A 87 10.17 4.21 -1.28
C ALA A 87 11.01 3.62 -0.12
N TYR A 88 11.54 2.41 -0.28
CA TYR A 88 12.36 1.73 0.72
C TYR A 88 13.61 2.52 1.07
N LYS A 89 14.34 3.02 0.06
CA LYS A 89 15.55 3.84 0.24
C LYS A 89 15.30 5.10 1.08
N VAL A 90 14.07 5.62 1.06
CA VAL A 90 13.63 6.73 1.89
C VAL A 90 13.28 6.26 3.30
N ILE A 91 12.39 5.27 3.45
CA ILE A 91 11.91 4.86 4.78
C ILE A 91 12.99 4.17 5.63
N ALA A 92 13.97 3.49 5.01
CA ALA A 92 15.07 2.84 5.70
C ALA A 92 16.00 3.83 6.43
N LYS A 93 15.95 5.11 6.07
CA LYS A 93 16.74 6.19 6.68
C LYS A 93 15.91 7.07 7.62
N ARG A 94 14.59 6.85 7.73
CA ARG A 94 13.72 7.68 8.55
C ARG A 94 14.04 7.49 10.03
N LYS A 95 14.08 8.61 10.75
CA LYS A 95 14.09 8.65 12.21
C LYS A 95 12.73 9.14 12.68
N GLY A 96 12.31 8.67 13.85
CA GLY A 96 10.98 8.96 14.37
C GLY A 96 10.58 8.02 15.49
N LYS A 97 9.34 8.15 15.95
CA LYS A 97 8.76 7.35 17.04
C LYS A 97 7.33 6.95 16.67
N MET A 98 6.86 5.83 17.24
CA MET A 98 5.45 5.46 17.18
C MET A 98 4.67 6.28 18.21
N ILE A 99 3.61 6.97 17.78
CA ILE A 99 2.75 7.79 18.62
C ILE A 99 1.32 7.61 18.12
N ASN A 100 0.38 7.28 19.02
CA ASN A 100 -1.03 7.06 18.70
C ASN A 100 -1.26 6.10 17.51
N GLY A 101 -0.46 5.03 17.42
CA GLY A 101 -0.57 4.03 16.35
C GLY A 101 0.05 4.44 15.01
N GLN A 102 0.66 5.62 14.90
CA GLN A 102 1.31 6.09 13.68
C GLN A 102 2.80 6.36 13.89
N PHE A 103 3.59 6.20 12.83
CA PHE A 103 4.99 6.60 12.84
C PHE A 103 5.11 8.11 12.60
N VAL A 104 5.53 8.85 13.62
CA VAL A 104 5.78 10.30 13.54
C VAL A 104 7.27 10.54 13.30
N LYS A 105 7.58 11.31 12.26
CA LYS A 105 8.96 11.63 11.87
C LYS A 105 9.63 12.52 12.92
N GLU A 106 10.94 12.37 13.09
CA GLU A 106 11.73 13.15 14.05
C GLU A 106 11.58 14.66 13.84
N GLU A 107 11.58 15.14 12.59
CA GLU A 107 11.38 16.56 12.26
C GLU A 107 9.95 17.08 12.52
N SER A 108 9.00 16.19 12.80
CA SER A 108 7.62 16.51 13.13
C SER A 108 7.31 16.34 14.62
N LEU A 109 8.31 15.94 15.43
CA LEU A 109 8.15 15.87 16.88
C LEU A 109 8.19 17.29 17.47
N PRO A 110 7.26 17.63 18.39
CA PRO A 110 7.34 18.89 19.12
C PRO A 110 8.67 19.02 19.88
N GLU A 111 9.25 20.23 19.92
CA GLU A 111 10.50 20.49 20.64
C GLU A 111 10.36 20.14 22.13
N GLY A 112 11.31 19.37 22.65
CA GLY A 112 11.38 19.02 24.07
C GLY A 112 10.65 17.74 24.50
N MET A 113 10.00 17.00 23.57
CA MET A 113 9.35 15.73 23.91
C MET A 113 10.35 14.57 24.06
N VAL A 114 10.28 13.86 25.19
CA VAL A 114 11.04 12.63 25.42
C VAL A 114 10.26 11.39 24.99
N ALA A 115 10.92 10.23 24.91
CA ALA A 115 10.25 8.98 24.56
C ALA A 115 9.24 8.60 25.67
N GLY A 116 7.96 8.51 25.31
CA GLY A 116 6.87 8.16 26.23
C GLY A 116 5.93 9.31 26.58
N ASP A 117 6.23 10.54 26.15
CA ASP A 117 5.31 11.66 26.32
C ASP A 117 4.13 11.57 25.34
N ASP A 118 2.91 11.79 25.84
CA ASP A 118 1.73 11.95 25.00
C ASP A 118 1.83 13.28 24.22
N ILE A 119 1.60 13.25 22.90
CA ILE A 119 1.52 14.50 22.12
C ILE A 119 0.26 15.27 22.55
N PRO A 120 0.38 16.59 22.83
CA PRO A 120 -0.75 17.48 23.10
C PRO A 120 -1.80 17.47 21.97
N ASP A 121 -3.07 17.63 22.32
CA ASP A 121 -4.21 17.46 21.40
C ASP A 121 -4.15 18.37 20.15
N ASP A 122 -3.49 19.53 20.24
CA ASP A 122 -3.34 20.52 19.16
C ASP A 122 -2.39 20.11 18.03
N TYR A 123 -1.62 19.02 18.21
CA TYR A 123 -0.75 18.44 17.17
C TYR A 123 -1.26 17.09 16.64
N ARG A 124 -2.43 16.64 17.11
CA ARG A 124 -3.12 15.49 16.54
C ARG A 124 -3.80 15.99 15.27
N MET A 125 -3.28 15.61 14.09
CA MET A 125 -4.05 15.84 12.88
C MET A 125 -5.29 14.93 12.92
N ASP A 126 -6.45 15.56 12.78
CA ASP A 126 -7.77 14.92 12.69
C ASP A 126 -7.81 13.75 11.70
#